data_AF-A0A0Q9J6B0-F1
#
_entry.id   AF-A0A0Q9J6B0-F1
#
_cell.length_a   1.000
_cell.length_b   1.000
_cell.length_c   1.000
_cell.angle_alpha   90.00
_cell.angle_beta   90.00
_cell.angle_gamma   90.00
#
_symmetry.space_group_name_H-M   'P 1'
#
loop_
_entity.id
_entity.type
_entity.pdbx_description
1 polymer ?
#
loop_
_entity_poly.entity_id
_entity_poly.type
_entity_poly.pdbx_seq_one_letter_code
_entity_poly.pdbx_strand_id
1 'polypeptide(L)'
;MKFMIVLAALATVAAPVAVPAGAEASAARAEVHCVVEVQPVDSAERQDAPRCFLTKAEADGYLDASIATTDATSRSASASVTLGTVYADVNYRGSTLTMWGSSGCAGVTYGFASLSGGWDSRISSARGSNGCWVTLYRATGYGGDRITCTPTCSSIGSLNDQVRSLVFRPWGTFG
;
A
#
# COMPACT_ATOMS: atom_id res chain seq x y z
N MET A 1 78.41 -33.27 -32.50
CA MET A 1 79.02 -32.78 -31.25
C MET A 1 78.03 -31.90 -30.53
N LYS A 2 77.87 -32.14 -29.22
CA LYS A 2 77.46 -31.22 -28.15
C LYS A 2 76.08 -30.54 -28.22
N PHE A 3 75.22 -31.01 -27.31
CA PHE A 3 74.04 -30.37 -26.75
C PHE A 3 74.28 -28.90 -26.35
N MET A 4 73.25 -28.05 -26.48
CA MET A 4 72.86 -27.13 -25.41
C MET A 4 71.41 -26.67 -25.55
N ILE A 5 70.65 -26.95 -24.49
CA ILE A 5 69.29 -26.55 -24.19
C ILE A 5 69.32 -25.07 -23.77
N VAL A 6 68.38 -24.25 -24.27
CA VAL A 6 68.04 -22.96 -23.66
C VAL A 6 66.56 -22.99 -23.29
N LEU A 7 66.33 -22.82 -21.99
CA LEU A 7 65.06 -22.89 -21.30
C LEU A 7 64.43 -21.49 -21.19
N ALA A 8 63.13 -21.41 -21.46
CA ALA A 8 62.09 -20.61 -20.79
C ALA A 8 62.28 -19.09 -20.53
N ALA A 9 61.30 -18.31 -21.01
CA ALA A 9 60.41 -17.49 -20.18
C ALA A 9 59.25 -16.93 -21.02
N LEU A 10 58.07 -17.56 -21.00
CA LEU A 10 56.83 -16.93 -21.46
C LEU A 10 56.25 -16.12 -20.30
N ALA A 11 56.30 -14.79 -20.40
CA ALA A 11 55.59 -13.89 -19.50
C ALA A 11 54.11 -13.87 -19.89
N THR A 12 53.25 -14.49 -19.07
CA THR A 12 51.79 -14.37 -19.18
C THR A 12 51.35 -13.03 -18.60
N VAL A 13 50.95 -12.10 -19.48
CA VAL A 13 50.28 -10.86 -19.10
C VAL A 13 48.85 -11.20 -18.68
N ALA A 14 48.54 -11.07 -17.39
CA ALA A 14 47.18 -11.16 -16.88
C ALA A 14 46.45 -9.84 -17.17
N ALA A 15 45.44 -9.88 -18.05
CA ALA A 15 44.54 -8.76 -18.28
C ALA A 15 43.52 -8.65 -17.12
N PRO A 16 43.20 -7.44 -16.63
CA PRO A 16 42.15 -7.28 -15.63
C PRO A 16 40.79 -7.53 -16.29
N VAL A 17 40.04 -8.50 -15.77
CA VAL A 17 38.64 -8.72 -16.13
C VAL A 17 37.85 -7.55 -15.54
N ALA A 18 37.34 -6.68 -16.42
CA ALA A 18 36.38 -5.66 -16.03
C ALA A 18 35.10 -6.36 -15.57
N VAL A 19 34.85 -6.32 -14.26
CA VAL A 19 33.58 -6.75 -13.66
C VAL A 19 32.52 -5.75 -14.12
N PRO A 20 31.47 -6.15 -14.84
CA PRO A 20 30.36 -5.23 -15.08
C PRO A 20 29.80 -4.84 -13.71
N ALA A 21 29.83 -3.54 -13.42
CA ALA A 21 29.14 -2.95 -12.30
C ALA A 21 27.71 -3.50 -12.31
N GLY A 22 27.31 -4.07 -11.18
CA GLY A 22 25.99 -4.66 -11.02
C GLY A 22 24.96 -3.70 -11.57
N ALA A 23 24.21 -4.16 -12.56
CA ALA A 23 22.83 -3.76 -12.66
C ALA A 23 22.21 -4.20 -11.33
N GLU A 24 22.28 -3.32 -10.34
CA GLU A 24 21.26 -3.21 -9.31
C GLU A 24 19.99 -2.81 -10.06
N ALA A 25 19.45 -3.78 -10.81
CA ALA A 25 18.02 -3.94 -10.88
C ALA A 25 17.63 -4.07 -9.41
N SER A 26 17.36 -2.92 -8.80
CA SER A 26 16.34 -2.77 -7.78
C SER A 26 15.21 -3.63 -8.32
N ALA A 27 15.15 -4.88 -7.85
CA ALA A 27 14.05 -5.77 -8.14
C ALA A 27 12.86 -4.96 -7.66
N ALA A 28 12.17 -4.32 -8.61
CA ALA A 28 10.93 -3.63 -8.33
C ALA A 28 10.13 -4.69 -7.60
N ARG A 29 9.97 -4.50 -6.28
CA ARG A 29 9.13 -5.41 -5.50
C ARG A 29 7.84 -5.44 -6.28
N ALA A 30 7.44 -6.63 -6.74
CA ALA A 30 6.23 -6.76 -7.51
C ALA A 30 5.13 -6.00 -6.75
N GLU A 31 4.62 -4.93 -7.37
CA GLU A 31 3.63 -4.09 -6.74
C GLU A 31 2.39 -4.96 -6.48
N VAL A 32 1.82 -4.83 -5.28
CA VAL A 32 0.60 -5.54 -4.92
C VAL A 32 -0.53 -4.54 -4.73
N HIS A 33 -1.68 -4.87 -5.28
CA HIS A 33 -2.87 -4.04 -5.20
C HIS A 33 -3.93 -4.80 -4.41
N CYS A 34 -4.19 -4.32 -3.21
CA CYS A 34 -5.11 -4.92 -2.27
C CYS A 34 -6.40 -4.11 -2.16
N VAL A 35 -7.49 -4.82 -1.89
CA VAL A 35 -8.81 -4.25 -1.67
C VAL A 35 -9.43 -4.90 -0.44
N VAL A 36 -10.14 -4.11 0.36
CA VAL A 36 -10.79 -4.58 1.58
C VAL A 36 -12.04 -3.76 1.89
N GLU A 37 -13.07 -4.44 2.39
CA GLU A 37 -14.23 -3.76 2.96
C GLU A 37 -13.90 -3.29 4.37
N VAL A 38 -14.31 -2.08 4.71
CA VAL A 38 -14.14 -1.49 6.03
C VAL A 38 -15.51 -1.24 6.62
N GLN A 39 -15.70 -1.68 7.86
CA GLN A 39 -16.93 -1.47 8.61
C GLN A 39 -16.91 -0.15 9.39
N PRO A 40 -18.09 0.41 9.73
CA PRO A 40 -18.18 1.53 10.66
C PRO A 40 -17.46 1.24 11.97
N VAL A 41 -16.85 2.26 12.58
CA VAL A 41 -16.05 2.07 13.82
C VAL A 41 -16.87 1.60 15.01
N ASP A 42 -18.19 1.85 14.99
CA ASP A 42 -19.13 1.43 16.03
C ASP A 42 -19.71 0.03 15.75
N SER A 43 -19.35 -0.59 14.63
CA SER A 43 -19.79 -1.96 14.30
C SER A 43 -19.02 -2.98 15.13
N ALA A 44 -19.73 -4.00 15.63
CA ALA A 44 -19.14 -5.13 16.34
C ALA A 44 -18.46 -6.15 15.40
N GLU A 45 -18.52 -5.92 14.09
CA GLU A 45 -18.04 -6.84 13.07
C GLU A 45 -16.51 -6.82 12.95
N ARG A 46 -15.93 -8.02 12.81
CA ARG A 46 -14.48 -8.17 12.65
C ARG A 46 -14.09 -7.76 11.23
N GLN A 47 -13.00 -7.01 11.14
CA GLN A 47 -12.45 -6.56 9.86
C GLN A 47 -11.86 -7.74 9.08
N ASP A 48 -12.17 -7.80 7.79
CA ASP A 48 -11.66 -8.83 6.89
C ASP A 48 -10.18 -8.60 6.53
N ALA A 49 -9.51 -9.68 6.13
CA ALA A 49 -8.17 -9.59 5.57
C ALA A 49 -8.21 -9.01 4.14
N PRO A 50 -7.28 -8.13 3.75
CA PRO A 50 -7.24 -7.61 2.39
C PRO A 50 -7.06 -8.71 1.34
N ARG A 51 -7.79 -8.60 0.22
CA ARG A 51 -7.60 -9.42 -0.98
C ARG A 51 -6.59 -8.71 -1.88
N CYS A 52 -5.48 -9.36 -2.23
CA CYS A 52 -4.40 -8.74 -2.98
C CYS A 52 -4.20 -9.38 -4.36
N PHE A 53 -3.87 -8.54 -5.33
CA PHE A 53 -3.67 -8.88 -6.74
C PHE A 53 -2.30 -8.39 -7.21
N LEU A 54 -1.78 -9.01 -8.25
CA LEU A 54 -0.49 -8.64 -8.86
C LEU A 54 -0.62 -7.43 -9.79
N THR A 55 -1.83 -7.13 -10.26
CA THR A 55 -2.08 -5.97 -11.12
C THR A 55 -3.17 -5.09 -10.56
N LYS A 56 -3.04 -3.79 -10.82
CA LYS A 56 -4.05 -2.80 -10.43
C LYS A 56 -5.40 -3.05 -11.13
N ALA A 57 -5.36 -3.48 -12.39
CA ALA A 57 -6.57 -3.76 -13.17
C ALA A 57 -7.41 -4.90 -12.55
N GLU A 58 -6.76 -5.95 -12.06
CA GLU A 58 -7.47 -7.04 -11.37
C GLU A 58 -8.09 -6.57 -10.05
N ALA A 59 -7.34 -5.78 -9.27
CA ALA A 59 -7.85 -5.22 -8.02
C ALA A 59 -9.05 -4.29 -8.25
N ASP A 60 -8.98 -3.42 -9.27
CA ASP A 60 -10.06 -2.51 -9.63
C ASP A 60 -11.28 -3.29 -10.16
N GLY A 61 -11.08 -4.36 -10.93
CA GLY A 61 -12.17 -5.24 -11.38
C GLY A 61 -12.87 -5.98 -10.24
N TYR A 62 -12.12 -6.46 -9.24
CA TYR A 62 -12.71 -7.04 -8.04
C TYR A 62 -13.48 -6.01 -7.22
N LEU A 63 -12.94 -4.80 -7.09
CA LEU A 63 -13.57 -3.70 -6.37
C LEU A 63 -14.91 -3.31 -7.00
N ASP A 64 -14.95 -3.14 -8.31
CA ASP A 64 -16.17 -2.85 -9.08
C ASP A 64 -17.23 -3.94 -8.87
N ALA A 65 -16.84 -5.21 -9.00
CA ALA A 65 -17.74 -6.35 -8.77
C ALA A 65 -18.26 -6.42 -7.33
N SER A 66 -17.42 -6.08 -6.34
CA SER A 66 -17.80 -6.08 -4.92
C SER A 66 -18.80 -4.96 -4.62
N ILE A 67 -18.51 -3.76 -5.12
CA ILE A 67 -19.39 -2.59 -4.97
C ILE A 67 -20.75 -2.85 -5.64
N ALA A 68 -20.75 -3.38 -6.87
CA ALA A 68 -21.96 -3.68 -7.62
C ALA A 68 -22.82 -4.78 -6.97
N THR A 69 -22.18 -5.81 -6.41
CA THR A 69 -22.90 -6.89 -5.70
C THR A 69 -23.60 -6.38 -4.44
N THR A 70 -22.96 -5.50 -3.67
CA THR A 70 -23.57 -4.92 -2.47
C THR A 70 -24.76 -4.03 -2.82
N ASP A 71 -24.68 -3.27 -3.92
CA ASP A 71 -25.78 -2.45 -4.44
C ASP A 71 -26.97 -3.32 -4.89
N ALA A 72 -26.72 -4.41 -5.62
CA ALA A 72 -27.77 -5.31 -6.08
C ALA A 72 -28.48 -6.07 -4.93
N THR A 73 -27.74 -6.40 -3.86
CA THR A 73 -28.27 -7.10 -2.68
C THR A 73 -29.04 -6.13 -1.77
N SER A 74 -28.68 -4.85 -1.78
CA SER A 74 -29.30 -3.78 -1.01
C SER A 74 -30.25 -2.99 -1.91
N ARG A 75 -31.51 -3.39 -2.08
CA ARG A 75 -32.53 -2.60 -2.80
C ARG A 75 -32.90 -1.26 -2.10
N SER A 76 -32.02 -0.74 -1.25
CA SER A 76 -32.03 0.58 -0.62
C SER A 76 -30.68 1.22 -0.92
N ALA A 77 -30.69 2.48 -1.38
CA ALA A 77 -29.62 3.22 -2.06
C ALA A 77 -28.32 3.52 -1.28
N SER A 78 -27.84 2.58 -0.47
CA SER A 78 -26.47 2.58 0.04
C SER A 78 -25.59 1.86 -0.97
N ALA A 79 -25.22 2.59 -2.03
CA ALA A 79 -24.18 2.13 -2.93
C ALA A 79 -22.90 2.02 -2.11
N SER A 80 -22.28 0.84 -2.12
CA SER A 80 -20.92 0.72 -1.59
C SER A 80 -20.01 1.64 -2.36
N VAL A 81 -19.08 2.31 -1.68
CA VAL A 81 -18.19 3.27 -2.32
C VAL A 81 -16.78 3.13 -1.80
N THR A 82 -15.82 3.55 -2.62
CA THR A 82 -14.43 3.68 -2.19
C THR A 82 -14.30 4.80 -1.16
N LEU A 83 -13.83 4.49 0.03
CA LEU A 83 -13.56 5.44 1.10
C LEU A 83 -12.21 6.14 0.89
N GLY A 84 -11.23 5.39 0.36
CA GLY A 84 -9.93 5.91 0.00
C GLY A 84 -8.89 4.83 -0.27
N THR A 85 -7.68 5.26 -0.59
CA THR A 85 -6.54 4.41 -0.90
C THR A 85 -5.31 4.88 -0.12
N VAL A 86 -4.59 3.93 0.47
CA VAL A 86 -3.25 4.14 1.01
C VAL A 86 -2.21 3.49 0.10
N TYR A 87 -1.03 4.07 0.06
CA TYR A 87 0.02 3.74 -0.90
C TYR A 87 1.30 3.41 -0.17
N ALA A 88 2.02 2.42 -0.70
CA ALA A 88 3.28 1.99 -0.13
C ALA A 88 4.38 3.04 -0.27
N ASP A 89 4.33 3.84 -1.33
CA ASP A 89 5.32 4.88 -1.59
C ASP A 89 4.71 6.29 -1.50
N VAL A 90 5.59 7.29 -1.38
CA VAL A 90 5.21 8.70 -1.45
C VAL A 90 4.65 9.06 -2.83
N ASN A 91 3.92 10.17 -2.90
CA ASN A 91 3.30 10.69 -4.11
C ASN A 91 2.34 9.70 -4.79
N TYR A 92 1.67 8.86 -3.99
CA TYR A 92 0.60 7.96 -4.42
C TYR A 92 1.08 6.87 -5.40
N ARG A 93 2.22 6.27 -5.10
CA ARG A 93 2.90 5.27 -5.95
C ARG A 93 3.04 3.91 -5.25
N GLY A 94 3.44 2.92 -6.03
CA GLY A 94 3.73 1.58 -5.57
C GLY A 94 2.49 0.76 -5.30
N SER A 95 2.65 -0.21 -4.40
CA SER A 95 1.57 -1.07 -3.92
C SER A 95 0.43 -0.23 -3.32
N THR A 96 -0.81 -0.67 -3.47
CA THR A 96 -1.99 0.07 -2.98
C THR A 96 -2.87 -0.80 -2.08
N LEU A 97 -3.49 -0.20 -1.07
CA LEU A 97 -4.62 -0.77 -0.36
C LEU A 97 -5.81 0.18 -0.50
N THR A 98 -6.80 -0.25 -1.26
CA THR A 98 -8.06 0.48 -1.45
C THR A 98 -9.11 -0.06 -0.50
N MET A 99 -9.73 0.84 0.23
CA MET A 99 -10.75 0.53 1.23
C MET A 99 -12.09 1.05 0.74
N TRP A 100 -13.11 0.20 0.82
CA TRP A 100 -14.49 0.53 0.47
C TRP A 100 -15.41 0.20 1.63
N GLY A 101 -16.60 0.81 1.64
CA GLY A 101 -17.60 0.58 2.67
C GLY A 101 -18.99 0.77 2.12
N SER A 102 -19.98 0.50 2.97
CA SER A 102 -21.41 0.54 2.61
C SER A 102 -21.93 1.92 2.21
N SER A 103 -21.20 2.99 2.48
CA SER A 103 -21.53 4.37 2.10
C SER A 103 -20.28 5.26 2.16
N GLY A 104 -20.39 6.51 1.73
CA GLY A 104 -19.34 7.52 1.95
C GLY A 104 -19.29 7.97 3.41
N CYS A 105 -18.40 8.91 3.75
CA CYS A 105 -18.23 9.33 5.14
C CYS A 105 -19.23 10.41 5.60
N ALA A 106 -20.36 10.59 4.92
CA ALA A 106 -21.36 11.58 5.35
C ALA A 106 -22.10 11.08 6.60
N GLY A 107 -21.65 11.51 7.78
CA GLY A 107 -22.23 11.11 9.07
C GLY A 107 -21.84 9.71 9.56
N VAL A 108 -20.98 9.00 8.82
CA VAL A 108 -20.46 7.67 9.17
C VAL A 108 -18.93 7.72 9.21
N THR A 109 -18.34 7.10 10.23
CA THR A 109 -16.90 6.92 10.34
C THR A 109 -16.55 5.46 10.14
N TYR A 110 -15.66 5.19 9.19
CA TYR A 110 -15.16 3.85 8.88
C TYR A 110 -13.74 3.73 9.38
N GLY A 111 -13.32 2.57 9.87
CA GLY A 111 -11.97 2.46 10.42
C GLY A 111 -11.41 1.05 10.46
N PHE A 112 -10.08 1.00 10.45
CA PHE A 112 -9.27 -0.19 10.59
C PHE A 112 -8.47 -0.11 11.89
N ALA A 113 -9.01 -0.70 12.96
CA ALA A 113 -8.42 -0.62 14.30
C ALA A 113 -7.06 -1.33 14.42
N SER A 114 -6.76 -2.28 13.54
CA SER A 114 -5.44 -2.89 13.44
C SER A 114 -5.19 -3.34 12.01
N LEU A 115 -4.26 -2.68 11.32
CA LEU A 115 -3.86 -3.08 9.97
C LEU A 115 -3.27 -4.50 9.99
N SER A 116 -3.53 -5.25 8.92
CA SER A 116 -3.08 -6.62 8.73
C SER A 116 -2.62 -6.84 7.28
N GLY A 117 -2.24 -8.06 6.90
CA GLY A 117 -1.83 -8.36 5.52
C GLY A 117 -0.52 -7.67 5.11
N GLY A 118 0.32 -7.31 6.08
CA GLY A 118 1.60 -6.62 5.86
C GLY A 118 1.49 -5.11 5.61
N TRP A 119 0.30 -4.52 5.74
CA TRP A 119 0.07 -3.08 5.56
C TRP A 119 0.38 -2.23 6.79
N ASP A 120 0.63 -2.87 7.93
CA ASP A 120 1.02 -2.18 9.14
C ASP A 120 2.34 -1.41 8.93
N SER A 121 3.28 -1.86 8.11
CA SER A 121 4.62 -1.26 8.00
C SER A 121 4.99 -0.81 6.60
N ARG A 122 4.00 -0.31 5.84
CA ARG A 122 4.20 0.06 4.42
C ARG A 122 3.69 1.43 4.01
N ILE A 123 2.79 2.04 4.76
CA ILE A 123 2.05 3.21 4.26
C ILE A 123 2.95 4.44 4.26
N SER A 124 3.01 5.15 3.13
CA SER A 124 3.83 6.35 2.93
C SER A 124 3.05 7.54 2.37
N SER A 125 1.91 7.30 1.71
CA SER A 125 0.98 8.35 1.26
C SER A 125 -0.46 7.86 1.26
N ALA A 126 -1.44 8.78 1.24
CA ALA A 126 -2.85 8.42 1.37
C ALA A 126 -3.79 9.42 0.68
N ARG A 127 -4.94 8.92 0.22
CA ARG A 127 -6.04 9.70 -0.37
C ARG A 127 -7.39 9.22 0.17
N GLY A 128 -8.19 10.13 0.70
CA GLY A 128 -9.62 9.92 0.91
C GLY A 128 -10.42 10.13 -0.38
N SER A 129 -11.63 9.59 -0.42
CA SER A 129 -12.58 9.63 -1.55
C SER A 129 -14.01 9.70 -1.02
N ASN A 130 -15.00 10.02 -1.87
CA ASN A 130 -16.42 10.02 -1.50
C ASN A 130 -16.76 10.75 -0.18
N GLY A 131 -16.21 11.95 -0.02
CA GLY A 131 -16.44 12.80 1.16
C GLY A 131 -15.64 12.41 2.40
N CYS A 132 -14.70 11.48 2.28
CA CYS A 132 -13.86 11.03 3.38
C CYS A 132 -12.53 11.78 3.46
N TRP A 133 -12.16 12.20 4.67
CA TRP A 133 -10.78 12.47 5.06
C TRP A 133 -10.21 11.24 5.76
N VAL A 134 -8.90 11.02 5.68
CA VAL A 134 -8.24 9.87 6.32
C VAL A 134 -7.29 10.30 7.41
N THR A 135 -7.43 9.73 8.60
CA THR A 135 -6.47 9.89 9.70
C THR A 135 -5.70 8.58 9.88
N LEU A 136 -4.38 8.67 9.91
CA LEU A 136 -3.46 7.55 10.07
C LEU A 136 -2.81 7.63 11.45
N TYR A 137 -2.67 6.49 12.14
CA TYR A 137 -2.23 6.41 13.52
C TYR A 137 -1.05 5.46 13.69
N ARG A 138 -0.09 5.83 14.55
CA ARG A 138 1.10 5.02 14.84
C ARG A 138 0.79 3.77 15.67
N ALA A 139 -0.26 3.77 16.48
CA ALA A 139 -0.66 2.62 17.28
C ALA A 139 -1.94 1.96 16.74
N THR A 140 -2.20 0.72 17.13
CA THR A 140 -3.50 0.09 16.94
C THR A 140 -4.57 0.80 17.79
N GLY A 141 -5.85 0.60 17.49
CA GLY A 141 -6.97 1.20 18.21
C GLY A 141 -7.05 2.72 18.09
N TYR A 142 -6.54 3.29 17.00
CA TYR A 142 -6.58 4.72 16.71
C TYR A 142 -5.78 5.59 17.72
N GLY A 143 -4.67 5.05 18.21
CA GLY A 143 -3.82 5.70 19.23
C GLY A 143 -2.47 6.21 18.73
N GLY A 144 -1.74 6.89 19.62
CA GLY A 144 -0.39 7.41 19.35
C GLY A 144 -0.36 8.64 18.44
N ASP A 145 0.82 8.90 17.85
CA ASP A 145 1.01 9.95 16.86
C ASP A 145 0.05 9.75 15.68
N ARG A 146 -0.42 10.85 15.12
CA ARG A 146 -1.38 10.82 14.02
C ARG A 146 -1.13 11.92 12.99
N ILE A 147 -1.63 11.67 11.79
CA ILE A 147 -1.75 12.68 10.73
C ILE A 147 -3.12 12.55 10.07
N THR A 148 -3.77 13.67 9.78
CA THR A 148 -5.03 13.71 9.02
C THR A 148 -4.77 14.30 7.64
N CYS A 149 -5.16 13.56 6.61
CA CYS A 149 -5.07 13.94 5.22
C CYS A 149 -6.39 14.53 4.74
N THR A 150 -6.37 15.80 4.29
CA THR A 150 -7.58 16.58 3.98
C THR A 150 -7.62 17.02 2.50
N PRO A 151 -8.07 16.17 1.55
CA PRO A 151 -8.34 14.74 1.68
C PRO A 151 -7.10 13.87 1.37
N THR A 152 -5.95 14.47 1.05
CA THR A 152 -4.77 13.73 0.60
C THR A 152 -3.50 14.15 1.33
N CYS A 153 -2.58 13.21 1.50
CA CYS A 153 -1.19 13.46 1.87
C CYS A 153 -0.30 12.81 0.82
N SER A 154 0.52 13.58 0.12
CA SER A 154 1.54 13.04 -0.79
C SER A 154 2.70 12.38 -0.03
N SER A 155 2.89 12.74 1.23
CA SER A 155 3.76 12.06 2.19
C SER A 155 3.17 12.18 3.59
N ILE A 156 3.36 11.16 4.43
CA ILE A 156 2.90 11.16 5.82
C ILE A 156 4.03 11.47 6.83
N GLY A 157 5.21 11.87 6.33
CA GLY A 157 6.32 12.33 7.14
C GLY A 157 6.80 11.30 8.16
N SER A 158 6.80 11.66 9.45
CA SER A 158 7.29 10.82 10.55
C SER A 158 6.46 9.57 10.82
N LEU A 159 5.35 9.36 10.11
CA LEU A 159 4.53 8.14 10.17
C LEU A 159 4.85 7.13 9.05
N ASN A 160 5.81 7.42 8.17
CA ASN A 160 6.20 6.54 7.06
C ASN A 160 6.50 5.13 7.57
N ASP A 161 5.88 4.11 6.97
CA ASP A 161 6.02 2.70 7.34
C ASP A 161 5.71 2.40 8.82
N GLN A 162 4.96 3.28 9.49
CA GLN A 162 4.71 3.23 10.92
C GLN A 162 3.22 3.28 11.29
N VAL A 163 2.33 3.25 10.30
CA VAL A 163 0.87 3.31 10.49
C VAL A 163 0.32 1.95 10.93
N ARG A 164 -0.31 1.87 12.10
CA ARG A 164 -0.89 0.61 12.63
C ARG A 164 -2.41 0.59 12.62
N SER A 165 -3.06 1.75 12.56
CA SER A 165 -4.51 1.85 12.39
C SER A 165 -4.86 3.12 11.61
N LEU A 166 -6.06 3.17 11.05
CA LEU A 166 -6.54 4.32 10.30
C LEU A 166 -8.05 4.46 10.39
N VAL A 167 -8.54 5.66 10.13
CA VAL A 167 -9.97 5.96 10.07
C VAL A 167 -10.28 6.90 8.91
N PHE A 168 -11.39 6.66 8.24
CA PHE A 168 -12.05 7.57 7.31
C PHE A 168 -13.20 8.29 8.00
N ARG A 169 -13.17 9.63 7.98
CA ARG A 169 -14.14 10.52 8.63
C ARG A 169 -14.82 11.43 7.61
N PRO A 170 -16.00 11.98 7.93
CA PRO A 170 -16.56 13.07 7.16
C PRO A 170 -15.54 14.19 6.93
N TRP A 171 -15.63 14.84 5.77
CA TRP A 171 -14.93 16.10 5.54
C TRP A 171 -15.19 17.12 6.66
N GLY A 172 -14.19 17.93 7.00
CA GLY A 172 -14.33 18.94 8.04
C GLY A 172 -14.30 18.40 9.48
N THR A 173 -14.29 17.08 9.68
CA THR A 173 -14.05 16.47 11.00
C THR A 173 -12.56 16.11 11.17
N PHE A 174 -11.95 16.66 12.22
CA PHE A 174 -10.60 16.30 12.65
C PHE A 174 -10.65 15.18 13.70
N GLY A 175 -9.64 14.31 13.65
CA GLY A 175 -9.55 13.07 14.40
C GLY A 175 -8.61 13.10 15.59
#